data_AF-A0A6G4VEF1-F1
#
_entry.id   AF-A0A6G4VEF1-F1
#
_cell.length_a   1.000
_cell.length_b   1.000
_cell.length_c   1.000
_cell.angle_alpha   90.00
_cell.angle_beta   90.00
_cell.angle_gamma   90.00
#
_symmetry.space_group_name_H-M   'P 1'
#
loop_
_entity.id
_entity.type
_entity.pdbx_description
1 polymer ?
#
loop_
_entity_poly.entity_id
_entity_poly.type
_entity_poly.pdbx_seq_one_letter_code
_entity_poly.pdbx_strand_id
1 'polypeptide(L)'
;MKTGEAPWPGAALGFGLGLVLLTGGLLAGCAESGSKDGTGTRDAARTGSSSPSPSATPPENLCTRIVTYWSREVLDDGTYGDYQSMGLSNGQYEILMKVVDAARAEKKRKGAPAADRLIDRGARKGCEDLYRDGSPSGGPWQ
;
A
#
# COMPACT_ATOMS: atom_id res chain seq x y z
N MET A 1 -36.82 -12.39 38.62
CA MET A 1 -37.64 -12.28 37.38
C MET A 1 -36.72 -12.76 36.26
N LYS A 2 -37.15 -13.79 35.53
CA LYS A 2 -36.31 -14.63 34.66
C LYS A 2 -35.76 -13.87 33.44
N THR A 3 -34.53 -14.25 33.08
CA THR A 3 -33.80 -13.96 31.83
C THR A 3 -34.53 -14.47 30.59
N GLY A 4 -34.32 -13.80 29.45
CA GLY A 4 -34.78 -14.25 28.13
C GLY A 4 -33.77 -13.86 27.05
N GLU A 5 -32.80 -14.74 26.81
CA GLU A 5 -31.99 -14.77 25.60
C GLU A 5 -32.80 -15.38 24.45
N ALA A 6 -32.63 -14.85 23.24
CA ALA A 6 -33.15 -15.45 22.01
C ALA A 6 -31.99 -16.19 21.30
N PRO A 7 -32.14 -17.50 21.02
CA PRO A 7 -31.18 -18.25 20.20
C PRO A 7 -31.53 -18.09 18.71
N TRP A 8 -30.56 -17.71 17.89
CA TRP A 8 -30.66 -17.89 16.44
C TRP A 8 -30.27 -19.32 16.05
N PRO A 9 -31.06 -19.97 15.18
CA PRO A 9 -30.80 -21.35 14.76
C PRO A 9 -29.62 -21.44 13.80
N GLY A 10 -28.73 -22.38 14.07
CA GLY A 10 -27.72 -22.83 13.14
C GLY A 10 -28.34 -23.59 11.96
N ALA A 11 -27.81 -23.33 10.76
CA ALA A 11 -27.95 -24.20 9.61
C ALA A 11 -26.59 -24.87 9.37
N ALA A 12 -26.59 -26.19 9.39
CA ALA A 12 -25.44 -27.04 9.17
C ALA A 12 -25.52 -27.74 7.81
N LEU A 13 -24.34 -28.12 7.30
CA LEU A 13 -24.02 -29.23 6.39
C LEU A 13 -24.10 -29.02 4.86
N GLY A 14 -23.00 -29.43 4.21
CA GLY A 14 -22.91 -29.68 2.77
C GLY A 14 -21.49 -29.50 2.22
N PHE A 15 -20.51 -30.29 2.66
CA PHE A 15 -19.88 -31.36 1.87
C PHE A 15 -19.37 -30.96 0.47
N GLY A 16 -18.04 -30.90 0.32
CA GLY A 16 -17.38 -30.70 -0.97
C GLY A 16 -15.86 -30.83 -0.87
N LEU A 17 -15.39 -32.05 -0.58
CA LEU A 17 -14.00 -32.47 -0.78
C LEU A 17 -13.53 -32.14 -2.20
N GLY A 18 -12.42 -31.42 -2.31
CA GLY A 18 -11.79 -31.10 -3.60
C GLY A 18 -10.35 -30.62 -3.43
N LEU A 19 -9.54 -31.34 -2.66
CA LEU A 19 -8.09 -31.11 -2.59
C LEU A 19 -7.45 -31.62 -3.90
N VAL A 20 -7.47 -30.79 -4.94
CA VAL A 20 -6.72 -31.06 -6.18
C VAL A 20 -5.28 -30.62 -5.96
N LEU A 21 -4.44 -31.60 -5.60
CA LEU A 21 -2.99 -31.51 -5.68
C LEU A 21 -2.57 -31.50 -7.15
N LEU A 22 -2.22 -30.33 -7.66
CA LEU A 22 -1.50 -30.18 -8.93
C LEU A 22 -0.01 -29.99 -8.64
N THR A 23 0.68 -31.11 -8.54
CA THR A 23 2.14 -31.22 -8.68
C THR A 23 2.51 -30.96 -10.14
N GLY A 24 3.26 -29.88 -10.39
CA GLY A 24 3.70 -29.49 -11.73
C GLY A 24 5.12 -28.93 -11.76
N GLY A 25 6.08 -29.85 -11.95
CA GLY A 25 7.35 -29.68 -12.68
C GLY A 25 8.27 -28.49 -12.36
N LEU A 26 9.29 -28.73 -11.51
CA LEU A 26 10.59 -28.10 -11.74
C LEU A 26 11.23 -28.74 -12.97
N LEU A 27 11.78 -27.92 -13.87
CA LEU A 27 13.04 -28.10 -14.61
C LEU A 27 13.05 -27.18 -15.85
N ALA A 28 13.61 -25.98 -15.70
CA ALA A 28 14.20 -25.24 -16.80
C ALA A 28 15.53 -24.65 -16.30
N GLY A 29 16.60 -25.44 -16.45
CA GLY A 29 17.95 -24.93 -16.30
C GLY A 29 18.24 -23.94 -17.42
N CYS A 30 18.62 -22.71 -17.07
CA CYS A 30 19.32 -21.86 -18.00
C CYS A 30 20.68 -22.50 -18.29
N ALA A 31 20.84 -23.01 -19.50
CA ALA A 31 22.12 -23.47 -20.01
C ALA A 31 23.09 -22.29 -20.07
N GLU A 32 24.17 -22.44 -19.32
CA GLU A 32 25.44 -21.73 -19.41
C GLU A 32 25.91 -21.68 -20.87
N SER A 33 25.95 -20.48 -21.47
CA SER A 33 26.65 -20.25 -22.72
C SER A 33 28.04 -19.74 -22.41
N GLY A 34 28.98 -20.68 -22.25
CA GLY A 34 30.40 -20.35 -22.30
C GLY A 34 30.79 -19.86 -23.69
N SER A 35 31.53 -18.76 -23.76
CA SER A 35 32.56 -18.57 -24.79
C SER A 35 33.58 -17.50 -24.42
N LYS A 36 34.78 -18.01 -24.13
CA LYS A 36 36.10 -17.56 -24.61
C LYS A 36 36.58 -16.19 -24.18
N ASP A 37 37.63 -16.27 -23.36
CA ASP A 37 38.80 -15.40 -23.37
C ASP A 37 39.07 -14.79 -24.75
N GLY A 38 38.79 -13.49 -24.86
CA GLY A 38 39.24 -12.62 -25.92
C GLY A 38 39.98 -11.45 -25.28
N THR A 39 41.27 -11.63 -25.04
CA THR A 39 42.19 -10.53 -24.78
C THR A 39 42.19 -9.64 -26.03
N GLY A 40 41.57 -8.46 -25.92
CA GLY A 40 41.46 -7.49 -27.00
C GLY A 40 41.32 -6.08 -26.44
N THR A 41 42.47 -5.46 -26.18
CA THR A 41 42.76 -4.01 -26.26
C THR A 41 41.79 -3.00 -25.62
N ARG A 42 42.31 -2.42 -24.54
CA ARG A 42 41.98 -1.16 -23.87
C ARG A 42 41.38 -0.05 -24.74
N ASP A 43 40.30 0.52 -24.20
CA ASP A 43 40.01 1.95 -24.09
C ASP A 43 39.86 2.78 -25.37
N ALA A 44 38.75 2.58 -26.07
CA ALA A 44 38.05 3.70 -26.71
C ALA A 44 37.02 4.24 -25.69
N ALA A 45 37.44 5.22 -24.89
CA ALA A 45 36.58 5.96 -23.99
C ALA A 45 35.46 6.64 -24.80
N ARG A 46 34.31 5.96 -24.93
CA ARG A 46 33.06 6.60 -25.28
C ARG A 46 32.72 7.52 -24.12
N THR A 47 32.94 8.83 -24.30
CA THR A 47 32.25 9.87 -23.55
C THR A 47 30.76 9.82 -23.92
N GLY A 48 30.09 8.75 -23.48
CA GLY A 48 28.65 8.72 -23.41
C GLY A 48 28.25 9.76 -22.38
N SER A 49 27.59 10.82 -22.82
CA SER A 49 26.97 11.79 -21.92
C SER A 49 25.97 11.03 -21.06
N SER A 50 26.35 10.71 -19.82
CA SER A 50 25.46 10.09 -18.84
C SER A 50 24.31 11.05 -18.59
N SER A 51 23.16 10.77 -19.19
CA SER A 51 21.94 11.51 -18.91
C SER A 51 21.60 11.32 -17.43
N PRO A 52 21.31 12.38 -16.65
CA PRO A 52 20.97 12.22 -15.25
C PRO A 52 19.73 11.33 -15.11
N SER A 53 19.81 10.33 -14.24
CA SER A 53 18.64 9.52 -13.88
C SER A 53 17.59 10.41 -13.23
N PRO A 54 16.28 10.18 -13.51
CA PRO A 54 15.22 10.91 -12.84
C PRO A 54 15.34 10.76 -11.32
N SER A 55 15.23 11.88 -10.59
CA SER A 55 15.23 11.89 -9.13
C SER A 55 14.05 11.07 -8.60
N ALA A 56 14.32 10.23 -7.60
CA ALA A 56 13.27 9.47 -6.92
C ALA A 56 12.28 10.43 -6.25
N THR A 57 10.98 10.10 -6.32
CA THR A 57 9.96 10.84 -5.56
C THR A 57 10.20 10.61 -4.07
N PRO A 58 10.24 11.67 -3.24
CA PRO A 58 10.39 11.51 -1.79
C PRO A 58 9.24 10.65 -1.22
N PRO A 59 9.52 9.71 -0.31
CA PRO A 59 8.53 8.74 0.17
C PRO A 59 7.32 9.39 0.86
N GLU A 60 7.51 10.52 1.54
CA GLU A 60 6.45 11.32 2.15
C GLU A 60 5.47 11.90 1.11
N ASN A 61 5.95 12.22 -0.09
CA ASN A 61 5.09 12.71 -1.17
C ASN A 61 4.26 11.57 -1.76
N LEU A 62 4.83 10.37 -1.88
CA LEU A 62 4.07 9.19 -2.29
C LEU A 62 3.00 8.84 -1.25
N CYS A 63 3.38 8.79 0.03
CA CYS A 63 2.45 8.61 1.15
C CYS A 63 1.29 9.62 1.08
N THR A 64 1.60 10.91 0.90
CA THR A 64 0.58 11.97 0.85
C THR A 64 -0.43 11.71 -0.26
N ARG A 65 0.03 11.35 -1.47
CA ARG A 65 -0.86 11.06 -2.61
C ARG A 65 -1.79 9.87 -2.32
N ILE A 66 -1.23 8.77 -1.80
CA ILE A 66 -1.99 7.55 -1.52
C ILE A 66 -3.02 7.79 -0.41
N VAL A 67 -2.61 8.42 0.70
CA VAL A 67 -3.51 8.73 1.82
C VAL A 67 -4.60 9.71 1.39
N THR A 68 -4.28 10.75 0.62
CA THR A 68 -5.29 11.69 0.09
C THR A 68 -6.30 10.98 -0.79
N TYR A 69 -5.86 10.10 -1.70
CA TYR A 69 -6.74 9.33 -2.58
C TYR A 69 -7.73 8.50 -1.76
N TRP A 70 -7.22 7.64 -0.88
CA TRP A 70 -8.08 6.76 -0.07
C TRP A 70 -8.95 7.52 0.92
N SER A 71 -8.49 8.67 1.43
CA SER A 71 -9.32 9.49 2.32
C SER A 71 -10.57 10.01 1.62
N ARG A 72 -10.47 10.35 0.33
CA ARG A 72 -11.61 10.79 -0.47
C ARG A 72 -12.53 9.61 -0.78
N GLU A 73 -11.97 8.49 -1.22
CA GLU A 73 -12.73 7.26 -1.49
C GLU A 73 -13.55 6.82 -0.25
N VAL A 74 -12.91 6.73 0.91
CA VAL A 74 -13.58 6.34 2.16
C VAL A 74 -14.60 7.38 2.65
N LEU A 75 -14.39 8.67 2.34
CA LEU A 75 -15.35 9.72 2.69
C LEU A 75 -16.61 9.67 1.83
N ASP A 76 -16.50 9.13 0.61
CA ASP A 76 -17.61 8.97 -0.33
C ASP A 76 -18.32 7.62 -0.14
N ASP A 77 -17.59 6.52 0.01
CA ASP A 77 -18.15 5.17 0.19
C ASP A 77 -18.54 4.85 1.65
N GLY A 78 -17.99 5.59 2.62
CA GLY A 78 -18.28 5.45 4.04
C GLY A 78 -17.62 4.24 4.72
N THR A 79 -17.02 3.32 3.96
CA THR A 79 -16.37 2.11 4.47
C THR A 79 -14.86 2.13 4.23
N TYR A 80 -14.11 1.49 5.13
CA TYR A 80 -12.69 1.27 4.95
C TYR A 80 -12.45 -0.07 4.25
N GLY A 81 -11.52 -0.10 3.31
CA GLY A 81 -10.92 -1.36 2.85
C GLY A 81 -9.91 -1.90 3.87
N ASP A 82 -9.48 -3.14 3.68
CA ASP A 82 -8.31 -3.63 4.41
C ASP A 82 -7.04 -2.96 3.88
N TYR A 83 -6.11 -2.64 4.78
CA TYR A 83 -4.94 -1.84 4.44
C TYR A 83 -4.00 -2.51 3.42
N GLN A 84 -4.03 -3.84 3.33
CA GLN A 84 -3.22 -4.60 2.37
C GLN A 84 -3.78 -4.48 0.94
N SER A 85 -5.09 -4.64 0.76
CA SER A 85 -5.77 -4.43 -0.53
C SER A 85 -5.66 -2.98 -1.01
N MET A 86 -5.56 -2.03 -0.08
CA MET A 86 -5.36 -0.62 -0.38
C MET A 86 -3.89 -0.26 -0.69
N GLY A 87 -2.96 -1.21 -0.55
CA GLY A 87 -1.53 -0.98 -0.75
C GLY A 87 -0.91 -0.01 0.28
N LEU A 88 -1.52 0.10 1.45
CA LEU A 88 -1.07 0.97 2.54
C LEU A 88 -0.13 0.20 3.47
N SER A 89 0.87 0.88 4.04
CA SER A 89 1.53 0.38 5.25
C SER A 89 0.63 0.62 6.47
N ASN A 90 0.91 -0.03 7.60
CA ASN A 90 0.15 0.21 8.84
C ASN A 90 0.17 1.70 9.25
N GLY A 91 1.35 2.34 9.20
CA GLY A 91 1.48 3.77 9.52
C GLY A 91 0.67 4.67 8.57
N GLN A 92 0.63 4.35 7.26
CA GLN A 92 -0.19 5.11 6.31
C GLN A 92 -1.70 4.91 6.57
N TYR A 93 -2.11 3.69 6.94
CA TYR A 93 -3.49 3.40 7.30
C TYR A 93 -3.94 4.11 8.59
N GLU A 94 -3.06 4.24 9.58
CA GLU A 94 -3.34 5.05 10.77
C GLU A 94 -3.54 6.54 10.46
N ILE A 95 -2.75 7.09 9.53
CA ILE A 95 -2.95 8.46 9.05
C ILE A 95 -4.29 8.58 8.34
N LEU A 96 -4.62 7.64 7.44
CA LEU A 96 -5.91 7.60 6.74
C LEU A 96 -7.08 7.66 7.72
N MET A 97 -7.10 6.79 8.74
CA MET A 97 -8.19 6.75 9.72
C MET A 97 -8.37 8.09 10.45
N LYS A 98 -7.27 8.70 10.89
CA LYS A 98 -7.29 10.01 11.57
C LYS A 98 -7.80 11.13 10.65
N VAL A 99 -7.33 11.14 9.40
CA VAL A 99 -7.71 12.16 8.41
C VAL A 99 -9.18 12.04 8.03
N VAL A 100 -9.67 10.83 7.77
CA VAL A 100 -11.07 10.57 7.41
C VAL A 100 -12.01 10.94 8.55
N ASP A 101 -11.68 10.61 9.80
CA ASP A 101 -12.51 10.99 10.96
C ASP A 101 -12.64 12.52 11.07
N ALA A 102 -11.52 13.24 10.99
CA ALA A 102 -11.52 14.70 10.99
C ALA A 102 -12.26 15.29 9.77
N ALA A 103 -12.12 14.69 8.58
CA ALA A 103 -12.80 15.12 7.36
C ALA A 103 -14.31 14.91 7.45
N ARG A 104 -14.78 13.81 8.06
CA ARG A 104 -16.21 13.57 8.33
C ARG A 104 -16.79 14.65 9.24
N ALA A 105 -16.06 15.03 10.29
CA ALA A 105 -16.47 16.11 11.19
C ALA A 105 -16.51 17.48 10.47
N GLU A 106 -15.51 17.78 9.65
CA GLU A 106 -15.43 19.04 8.91
C GLU A 106 -16.47 19.11 7.79
N LYS A 107 -16.77 18.00 7.09
CA LYS A 107 -17.83 17.91 6.07
C LYS A 107 -19.19 18.27 6.68
N LYS A 108 -19.48 17.74 7.87
CA LYS A 108 -20.72 18.07 8.61
C LYS A 108 -20.80 19.54 9.02
N ARG A 109 -19.68 20.17 9.38
CA ARG A 109 -19.65 21.57 9.84
C ARG A 109 -19.62 22.60 8.72
N LYS A 110 -18.88 22.32 7.65
CA LYS A 110 -18.50 23.33 6.63
C LYS A 110 -18.62 22.84 5.19
N GLY A 111 -19.14 21.64 4.97
CA GLY A 111 -19.36 21.07 3.64
C GLY A 111 -18.14 20.37 3.03
N ALA A 112 -18.37 19.71 1.89
CA ALA A 112 -17.37 18.87 1.22
C ALA A 112 -16.07 19.61 0.84
N PRO A 113 -16.08 20.84 0.28
CA PRO A 113 -14.84 21.53 -0.07
C PRO A 113 -13.95 21.86 1.13
N ALA A 114 -14.54 22.00 2.33
CA ALA A 114 -13.76 22.18 3.56
C ALA A 114 -13.10 20.87 3.99
N ALA A 115 -13.81 19.75 3.86
CA ALA A 115 -13.28 18.42 4.13
C ALA A 115 -12.14 18.04 3.18
N ASP A 116 -12.27 18.31 1.88
CA ASP A 116 -11.22 18.03 0.89
C ASP A 116 -9.92 18.78 1.22
N ARG A 117 -10.03 20.07 1.55
CA ARG A 117 -8.88 20.87 1.98
C ARG A 117 -8.29 20.37 3.31
N LEU A 118 -9.11 19.81 4.19
CA LEU A 118 -8.63 19.18 5.42
C LEU A 118 -7.86 17.90 5.10
N ILE A 119 -8.38 17.06 4.21
CA ILE A 119 -7.70 15.83 3.74
C ILE A 119 -6.32 16.17 3.21
N ASP A 120 -6.20 17.15 2.31
CA ASP A 120 -4.92 17.52 1.70
C ASP A 120 -3.88 17.95 2.74
N ARG A 121 -4.27 18.80 3.69
CA ARG A 121 -3.37 19.28 4.75
C ARG A 121 -3.04 18.18 5.76
N GLY A 122 -4.03 17.37 6.14
CA GLY A 122 -3.91 16.31 7.13
C GLY A 122 -3.01 15.17 6.63
N ALA A 123 -3.23 14.71 5.40
CA ALA A 123 -2.40 13.69 4.76
C ALA A 123 -0.95 14.16 4.64
N ARG A 124 -0.73 15.39 4.15
CA ARG A 124 0.63 15.96 4.03
C ARG A 124 1.34 15.99 5.38
N LYS A 125 0.71 16.58 6.40
CA LYS A 125 1.29 16.66 7.74
C LYS A 125 1.58 15.28 8.34
N GLY A 126 0.64 14.35 8.24
CA GLY A 126 0.81 13.01 8.79
C GLY A 126 1.95 12.25 8.12
N CYS A 127 2.07 12.35 6.78
CA CYS A 127 3.15 11.71 6.03
C CYS A 127 4.50 12.38 6.27
N GLU A 128 4.58 13.72 6.36
CA GLU A 128 5.80 14.43 6.76
C GLU A 128 6.25 13.99 8.16
N ASP A 129 5.32 13.86 9.11
CA ASP A 129 5.62 13.41 10.47
C ASP A 129 6.07 11.93 10.49
N LEU A 130 5.43 11.06 9.71
CA LEU A 130 5.77 9.63 9.62
C LEU A 130 7.18 9.37 9.05
N TYR A 131 7.61 10.17 8.08
CA TYR A 131 8.90 10.01 7.41
C TYR A 131 10.01 10.94 7.92
N ARG A 132 9.73 11.76 8.94
CA ARG A 132 10.69 12.75 9.49
C ARG A 132 12.03 12.11 9.88
N ASP A 133 11.99 10.93 10.48
CA ASP A 133 13.17 10.22 10.98
C ASP A 133 13.68 9.15 10.00
N GLY A 134 13.22 9.18 8.75
CA GLY A 134 13.53 8.21 7.71
C GLY A 134 12.36 7.26 7.38
N SER A 135 12.63 6.21 6.61
CA SER A 135 11.60 5.21 6.29
C SER A 135 11.15 4.51 7.58
N PRO A 136 9.84 4.48 7.89
CA PRO A 136 9.34 3.77 9.06
C PRO A 136 9.81 2.31 9.01
N SER A 137 10.63 1.91 9.97
CA SER A 137 11.02 0.52 10.17
C SER A 137 9.83 -0.21 10.77
N GLY A 138 8.98 -0.77 9.92
CA GLY A 138 7.73 -1.40 10.37
C GLY A 138 6.97 -2.03 9.22
N GLY A 139 7.64 -2.94 8.49
CA GLY A 139 6.95 -3.93 7.68
C GLY A 139 6.60 -5.15 8.54
N PRO A 140 5.54 -5.92 8.23
CA PRO A 140 5.13 -7.11 8.99
C PRO A 140 6.11 -8.29 8.93
N TRP A 141 7.30 -8.11 8.35
CA TRP A 141 8.32 -9.14 8.12
C TRP A 141 9.70 -8.75 8.69
N GLN A 142 9.72 -7.99 9.79
CA GLN A 142 10.92 -7.81 10.61
C GLN A 142 10.96 -8.84 11.73
#